data_AF-A0A3N0A9L5-F1
#
_entry.id   AF-A0A3N0A9L5-F1
#
_cell.length_a   1.000
_cell.length_b   1.000
_cell.length_c   1.000
_cell.angle_alpha   90.00
_cell.angle_beta   90.00
_cell.angle_gamma   90.00
#
_symmetry.space_group_name_H-M   'P 1'
#
loop_
_entity.id
_entity.type
_entity.pdbx_description
1 polymer ?
#
loop_
_entity_poly.entity_id
_entity_poly.type
_entity_poly.pdbx_seq_one_letter_code
_entity_poly.pdbx_strand_id
1 'polypeptide(L)'
;MLFNQGMRLGVGQKATVIVAALALLGGFSLFIYGEWGPSIGTAAMGARVGQTVGVALFGISMLMFCGLFAWLDVRVLRDTAPTLRKAQGKQLVRELGTVALNVLVYGGTVVLFLGCIAALDDIFFPGGIFVLLLMVGCVAGFVAYRRYRHRHKATYEFMGDLALLLVLLVMGLVGLTGAVSQGSDVTDDLARGPITINAIASDVQQNHPRGRHRALRQDSITVRYDSEDGQRYYVTISQADWPEAVRQQNDQIFSRVTLYPNSGIFVEAQPWAEGAQVMADHLEVLLPD
;
A
#
# COMPACT_ATOMS: atom_id res chain seq x y z
N MET A 1 27.51 -12.16 8.71
CA MET A 1 28.78 -11.67 9.33
C MET A 1 29.01 -10.16 9.16
N LEU A 2 28.20 -9.46 8.35
CA LEU A 2 28.56 -8.15 7.79
C LEU A 2 28.20 -6.94 8.66
N PHE A 3 27.27 -7.08 9.60
CA PHE A 3 26.85 -6.00 10.50
C PHE A 3 27.62 -5.94 11.83
N ASN A 4 28.46 -6.92 12.15
CA ASN A 4 29.09 -7.06 13.47
C ASN A 4 30.62 -6.94 13.46
N GLN A 5 31.22 -6.64 12.30
CA GLN A 5 32.60 -6.18 12.26
C GLN A 5 32.55 -4.66 12.25
N GLY A 6 33.24 -4.01 13.19
CA GLY A 6 33.27 -2.55 13.37
C GLY A 6 33.84 -1.81 12.16
N MET A 7 33.11 -1.84 11.03
CA MET A 7 33.43 -1.13 9.82
C MET A 7 33.23 0.35 10.10
N ARG A 8 34.33 1.09 10.11
CA ARG A 8 34.30 2.55 10.15
C ARG A 8 33.71 3.04 8.82
N LEU A 9 32.47 3.52 8.87
CA LEU A 9 31.86 4.24 7.76
C LEU A 9 32.73 5.45 7.42
N GLY A 10 33.10 5.59 6.15
CA GLY A 10 33.67 6.80 5.60
C GLY A 10 32.67 7.95 5.61
N VAL A 11 33.17 9.18 5.40
CA VAL A 11 32.37 10.41 5.49
C VAL A 11 31.17 10.37 4.54
N GLY A 12 31.34 9.88 3.32
CA GLY A 12 30.25 9.75 2.35
C GLY A 12 29.14 8.82 2.81
N GLN A 13 29.46 7.67 3.41
CA GLN A 13 28.43 6.73 3.88
C GLN A 13 27.69 7.26 5.11
N LYS A 14 28.40 7.96 6.01
CA LYS A 14 27.77 8.66 7.14
C LYS A 14 26.77 9.71 6.64
N ALA A 15 27.16 10.49 5.62
CA ALA A 15 26.27 11.45 5.00
C ALA A 15 25.03 10.76 4.37
N THR A 16 25.21 9.65 3.64
CA THR A 16 24.09 8.87 3.09
C THR A 16 23.13 8.40 4.19
N VAL A 17 23.64 7.88 5.32
CA VAL A 17 22.80 7.45 6.45
C VAL A 17 22.02 8.63 7.04
N ILE A 18 22.68 9.77 7.24
CA ILE A 18 22.02 10.97 7.78
C ILE A 18 20.93 11.46 6.82
N VAL A 19 21.23 11.60 5.53
CA VAL A 19 20.25 12.03 4.52
C VAL A 19 19.09 11.04 4.42
N ALA A 20 19.36 9.74 4.40
CA ALA A 20 18.33 8.71 4.36
C ALA A 20 17.46 8.74 5.63
N ALA A 21 18.05 8.97 6.80
CA ALA A 21 17.31 9.08 8.06
C ALA A 21 16.45 10.35 8.10
N LEU A 22 16.96 11.49 7.63
CA LEU A 22 16.20 12.73 7.51
C LEU A 22 15.04 12.58 6.52
N ALA A 23 15.26 11.94 5.38
CA ALA A 23 14.20 11.64 4.41
C ALA A 23 13.15 10.70 5.00
N LEU A 24 13.55 9.68 5.78
CA LEU A 24 12.64 8.78 6.47
C LEU A 24 11.75 9.52 7.48
N LEU A 25 12.37 10.26 8.41
CA LEU A 25 11.67 10.93 9.51
C LEU A 25 10.86 12.13 9.01
N GLY A 26 11.43 12.91 8.10
CA GLY A 26 10.73 14.01 7.44
C GLY A 26 9.58 13.50 6.58
N GLY A 27 9.79 12.43 5.82
CA GLY A 27 8.75 11.79 5.01
C GLY A 27 7.60 11.26 5.86
N PHE A 28 7.92 10.59 6.97
CA PHE A 28 6.90 10.13 7.93
C PHE A 28 6.12 11.30 8.55
N SER A 29 6.81 12.39 8.91
CA SER A 29 6.16 13.57 9.48
C SER A 29 5.19 14.22 8.48
N LEU A 30 5.59 14.33 7.21
CA LEU A 30 4.73 14.83 6.14
C LEU A 30 3.54 13.91 5.85
N PHE A 31 3.75 12.59 5.91
CA PHE A 31 2.66 11.62 5.77
C PHE A 31 1.62 11.78 6.88
N ILE A 32 2.06 11.88 8.14
CA ILE A 32 1.17 12.09 9.29
C ILE A 32 0.47 13.45 9.19
N TYR A 33 1.18 14.52 8.82
CA TYR A 33 0.55 15.82 8.60
C TYR A 33 -0.52 15.77 7.51
N GLY A 34 -0.28 15.03 6.43
CA GLY A 34 -1.25 14.88 5.35
C GLY A 34 -2.49 14.07 5.73
N GLU A 35 -2.35 13.07 6.60
CA GLU A 35 -3.46 12.23 7.07
C GLU A 35 -4.31 12.92 8.15
N TRP A 36 -3.68 13.70 9.04
CA TRP A 36 -4.32 14.36 10.18
C TRP A 36 -4.51 15.87 9.99
N GLY A 37 -4.20 16.38 8.80
CA GLY A 37 -4.37 17.77 8.42
C GLY A 37 -5.80 18.07 7.95
N PRO A 38 -6.04 19.30 7.44
CA PRO A 38 -7.31 19.66 6.86
C PRO A 38 -7.67 18.75 5.68
N SER A 39 -8.93 18.32 5.60
CA SER A 39 -9.46 17.51 4.49
C SER A 39 -10.42 18.26 3.57
N ILE A 40 -10.76 19.51 3.93
CA ILE A 40 -11.57 20.43 3.13
C ILE A 40 -10.80 21.72 2.80
N GLY A 41 -11.23 22.40 1.74
CA GLY A 41 -10.69 23.66 1.28
C GLY A 41 -9.37 23.53 0.52
N THR A 42 -8.81 24.67 0.11
CA THR A 42 -7.50 24.72 -0.59
C THR A 42 -6.33 24.28 0.30
N ALA A 43 -6.48 24.40 1.62
CA ALA A 43 -5.48 23.91 2.58
C ALA A 43 -5.34 22.37 2.56
N ALA A 44 -6.43 21.65 2.27
CA ALA A 44 -6.40 20.19 2.13
C ALA A 44 -5.55 19.73 0.94
N MET A 45 -5.46 20.54 -0.11
CA MET A 45 -4.54 20.27 -1.22
C MET A 45 -3.08 20.29 -0.76
N GLY A 46 -2.71 21.23 0.12
CA GLY A 46 -1.38 21.28 0.73
C GLY A 46 -1.09 20.06 1.61
N ALA A 47 -2.07 19.61 2.41
CA ALA A 47 -1.96 18.39 3.21
C ALA A 47 -1.77 17.15 2.31
N ARG A 48 -2.53 17.06 1.19
CA ARG A 48 -2.44 15.97 0.22
C ARG A 48 -1.10 15.93 -0.51
N VAL A 49 -0.58 17.08 -0.94
CA VAL A 49 0.79 17.20 -1.49
C VAL A 49 1.81 16.71 -0.46
N GLY A 50 1.69 17.14 0.79
CA GLY A 50 2.54 16.69 1.90
C GLY A 50 2.52 15.17 2.05
N GLN A 51 1.33 14.56 2.02
CA GLN A 51 1.18 13.10 2.10
C GLN A 51 1.94 12.39 0.96
N THR A 52 1.74 12.83 -0.28
CA THR A 52 2.40 12.24 -1.47
C THR A 52 3.91 12.39 -1.41
N VAL A 53 4.42 13.57 -1.05
CA VAL A 53 5.86 13.82 -0.87
C VAL A 53 6.42 12.96 0.26
N GLY A 54 5.66 12.79 1.34
CA GLY A 54 6.04 11.94 2.47
C GLY A 54 6.26 10.48 2.06
N VAL A 55 5.31 9.93 1.28
CA VAL A 55 5.41 8.57 0.71
C VAL A 55 6.60 8.45 -0.25
N ALA A 56 6.86 9.47 -1.07
CA ALA A 56 8.02 9.48 -1.97
C ALA A 56 9.35 9.44 -1.19
N LEU A 57 9.50 10.30 -0.17
CA LEU A 57 10.70 10.38 0.66
C LEU A 57 10.95 9.08 1.43
N PHE A 58 9.88 8.43 1.91
CA PHE A 58 9.97 7.10 2.50
C PHE A 58 10.54 6.07 1.50
N GLY A 59 10.00 6.03 0.28
CA GLY A 59 10.47 5.14 -0.78
C GLY A 59 11.95 5.38 -1.14
N ILE A 60 12.33 6.65 -1.31
CA ILE A 60 13.72 7.06 -1.59
C ILE A 60 14.65 6.63 -0.46
N SER A 61 14.27 6.86 0.81
CA SER A 61 15.08 6.48 1.97
C SER A 61 15.33 4.97 2.02
N MET A 62 14.30 4.15 1.78
CA MET A 62 14.42 2.69 1.74
C MET A 62 15.40 2.22 0.65
N LEU A 63 15.35 2.84 -0.55
CA LEU A 63 16.30 2.54 -1.62
C LEU A 63 17.71 3.01 -1.31
N MET A 64 17.89 4.15 -0.64
CA MET A 64 19.20 4.62 -0.18
C MET A 64 19.82 3.65 0.83
N PHE A 65 19.04 3.16 1.80
CA PHE A 65 19.50 2.14 2.75
C PHE A 65 19.80 0.81 2.03
N CYS A 66 18.93 0.38 1.10
CA CYS A 66 19.15 -0.82 0.30
C CYS A 66 20.46 -0.73 -0.50
N GLY A 67 20.69 0.38 -1.19
CA GLY A 67 21.90 0.62 -1.99
C GLY A 67 23.16 0.66 -1.12
N LEU A 68 23.10 1.30 0.05
CA LEU A 68 24.22 1.36 0.99
C LEU A 68 24.58 -0.04 1.52
N PHE A 69 23.60 -0.82 1.96
CA PHE A 69 23.85 -2.18 2.46
C PHE A 69 24.34 -3.11 1.36
N ALA A 70 23.73 -3.08 0.18
CA ALA A 70 24.17 -3.88 -0.96
C ALA A 70 25.61 -3.53 -1.37
N TRP A 71 25.98 -2.24 -1.33
CA TRP A 71 27.34 -1.82 -1.63
C TRP A 71 28.34 -2.30 -0.57
N LEU A 72 27.97 -2.28 0.71
CA LEU A 72 28.82 -2.80 1.80
C LEU A 72 29.06 -4.31 1.62
N ASP A 73 28.01 -5.05 1.30
CA ASP A 73 28.09 -6.49 1.04
C ASP A 73 29.00 -6.78 -0.16
N VAL A 74 28.81 -6.07 -1.27
CA VAL A 74 29.65 -6.19 -2.47
C VAL A 74 31.11 -5.89 -2.18
N ARG A 75 31.41 -4.87 -1.35
CA ARG A 75 32.79 -4.56 -0.97
C ARG A 75 33.44 -5.68 -0.19
N VAL A 76 32.77 -6.20 0.84
CA VAL A 76 33.35 -7.29 1.64
C VAL A 76 33.48 -8.57 0.82
N LEU A 77 32.53 -8.86 -0.06
CA LEU A 77 32.67 -9.91 -1.07
C LEU A 77 33.89 -9.67 -1.95
N ARG A 78 34.14 -8.44 -2.41
CA ARG A 78 35.30 -8.06 -3.22
C ARG A 78 36.64 -8.11 -2.47
N ASP A 79 36.65 -8.06 -1.16
CA ASP A 79 37.88 -8.14 -0.35
C ASP A 79 38.16 -9.59 0.12
N THR A 80 37.18 -10.48 0.01
CA THR A 80 37.30 -11.90 0.39
C THR A 80 38.13 -12.69 -0.63
N ALA A 81 38.93 -13.68 -0.22
CA ALA A 81 39.69 -14.53 -1.16
C ALA A 81 38.77 -15.27 -2.17
N PRO A 82 39.20 -15.52 -3.42
CA PRO A 82 38.34 -16.09 -4.47
C PRO A 82 37.82 -17.50 -4.14
N THR A 83 38.57 -18.29 -3.37
CA THR A 83 38.17 -19.62 -2.88
C THR A 83 37.02 -19.53 -1.87
N LEU A 84 37.12 -18.59 -0.92
CA LEU A 84 36.09 -18.29 0.07
C LEU A 84 34.82 -17.72 -0.59
N ARG A 85 34.94 -16.86 -1.60
CA ARG A 85 33.78 -16.37 -2.36
C ARG A 85 32.99 -17.49 -3.04
N LYS A 86 33.69 -18.44 -3.68
CA LYS A 86 33.03 -19.60 -4.31
C LYS A 86 32.31 -20.46 -3.27
N ALA A 87 32.90 -20.66 -2.10
CA ALA A 87 32.28 -21.39 -1.01
C ALA A 87 31.02 -20.66 -0.49
N GLN A 88 31.10 -19.36 -0.25
CA GLN A 88 29.97 -18.52 0.15
C GLN A 88 28.84 -18.52 -0.88
N GLY A 89 29.17 -18.40 -2.18
CA GLY A 89 28.18 -18.46 -3.26
C GLY A 89 27.46 -19.81 -3.32
N LYS A 90 28.20 -20.93 -3.16
CA LYS A 90 27.60 -22.27 -3.10
C LYS A 90 26.67 -22.44 -1.89
N GLN A 91 27.05 -21.86 -0.75
CA GLN A 91 26.24 -21.87 0.45
C GLN A 91 24.97 -21.02 0.29
N LEU A 92 25.07 -19.82 -0.31
CA LEU A 92 23.93 -18.97 -0.65
C LEU A 92 22.95 -19.68 -1.59
N VAL A 93 23.44 -20.32 -2.66
CA VAL A 93 22.59 -21.11 -3.58
C VAL A 93 21.90 -22.27 -2.84
N ARG A 94 22.61 -22.93 -1.92
CA ARG A 94 22.03 -24.00 -1.09
C ARG A 94 20.95 -23.48 -0.14
N GLU A 95 21.19 -22.33 0.50
CA GLU A 95 20.20 -21.68 1.37
C GLU A 95 18.97 -21.25 0.56
N LEU A 96 19.16 -20.60 -0.59
CA LEU A 96 18.08 -20.22 -1.52
C LEU A 96 17.29 -21.44 -2.00
N GLY A 97 17.96 -22.52 -2.39
CA GLY A 97 17.31 -23.77 -2.77
C GLY A 97 16.51 -24.38 -1.62
N THR A 98 17.01 -24.27 -0.39
CA THR A 98 16.29 -24.73 0.81
C THR A 98 15.07 -23.87 1.11
N VAL A 99 15.16 -22.55 0.91
CA VAL A 99 14.02 -21.63 1.06
C VAL A 99 12.99 -21.87 -0.04
N ALA A 100 13.41 -21.99 -1.30
CA ALA A 100 12.53 -22.31 -2.42
C ALA A 100 11.79 -23.63 -2.18
N LEU A 101 12.49 -24.66 -1.69
CA LEU A 101 11.89 -25.93 -1.31
C LEU A 101 10.90 -25.78 -0.15
N ASN A 102 11.25 -25.00 0.90
CA ASN A 102 10.32 -24.72 1.99
C ASN A 102 9.06 -24.00 1.46
N VAL A 103 9.20 -23.01 0.58
CA VAL A 103 8.07 -22.26 -0.02
C VAL A 103 7.21 -23.20 -0.87
N LEU A 104 7.83 -24.05 -1.69
CA LEU A 104 7.11 -25.02 -2.52
C LEU A 104 6.37 -26.03 -1.66
N VAL A 105 7.01 -26.61 -0.64
CA VAL A 105 6.37 -27.62 0.20
C VAL A 105 5.31 -27.00 1.11
N TYR A 106 5.64 -25.94 1.86
CA TYR A 106 4.68 -25.33 2.78
C TYR A 106 3.59 -24.54 2.05
N GLY A 107 3.98 -23.68 1.09
CA GLY A 107 3.02 -22.91 0.30
C GLY A 107 2.20 -23.80 -0.63
N GLY A 108 2.86 -24.73 -1.34
CA GLY A 108 2.17 -25.64 -2.25
C GLY A 108 1.19 -26.59 -1.55
N THR A 109 1.56 -27.18 -0.40
CA THR A 109 0.62 -28.04 0.36
C THR A 109 -0.57 -27.26 0.88
N VAL A 110 -0.39 -26.01 1.32
CA VAL A 110 -1.49 -25.15 1.77
C VAL A 110 -2.41 -24.77 0.60
N VAL A 111 -1.85 -24.35 -0.54
CA VAL A 111 -2.63 -23.98 -1.73
C VAL A 111 -3.41 -25.18 -2.27
N LEU A 112 -2.77 -26.34 -2.37
CA LEU A 112 -3.44 -27.58 -2.80
C LEU A 112 -4.56 -27.98 -1.83
N PHE A 113 -4.32 -27.88 -0.51
CA PHE A 113 -5.33 -28.19 0.49
C PHE A 113 -6.52 -27.23 0.44
N LEU A 114 -6.29 -25.92 0.30
CA LEU A 114 -7.35 -24.93 0.09
C LEU A 114 -8.12 -25.18 -1.22
N GLY A 115 -7.43 -25.53 -2.30
CA GLY A 115 -8.06 -25.91 -3.56
C GLY A 115 -8.92 -27.16 -3.43
N CYS A 116 -8.51 -28.13 -2.60
CA CYS A 116 -9.33 -29.30 -2.28
C CYS A 116 -10.59 -28.93 -1.50
N ILE A 117 -10.49 -28.01 -0.53
CA ILE A 117 -11.66 -27.50 0.21
C ILE A 117 -12.64 -26.84 -0.76
N ALA A 118 -12.16 -25.94 -1.63
CA ALA A 118 -13.02 -25.28 -2.61
C ALA A 118 -13.67 -26.28 -3.58
N ALA A 119 -12.95 -27.33 -3.99
CA ALA A 119 -13.49 -28.37 -4.86
C ALA A 119 -14.52 -29.28 -4.17
N LEU A 120 -14.56 -29.36 -2.84
CA LEU A 120 -15.56 -30.15 -2.11
C LEU A 120 -16.97 -29.56 -2.18
N ASP A 121 -17.10 -28.26 -2.45
CA ASP A 121 -18.39 -27.57 -2.53
C ASP A 121 -19.21 -27.98 -3.77
N ASP A 122 -18.54 -28.36 -4.87
CA ASP A 122 -19.17 -28.62 -6.17
C ASP A 122 -19.25 -30.10 -6.58
N ILE A 123 -18.76 -31.04 -5.76
CA ILE A 123 -18.55 -32.44 -6.17
C ILE A 123 -19.37 -33.44 -5.35
N PHE A 124 -20.34 -34.10 -5.99
CA PHE A 124 -20.88 -35.39 -5.53
C PHE A 124 -20.07 -36.57 -6.09
N PHE A 125 -20.10 -37.71 -5.38
CA PHE A 125 -19.36 -38.95 -5.63
C PHE A 125 -19.20 -39.31 -7.13
N PRO A 126 -18.01 -39.74 -7.62
CA PRO A 126 -16.82 -40.23 -6.90
C PRO A 126 -15.65 -39.24 -6.75
N GLY A 127 -15.75 -38.00 -7.27
CA GLY A 127 -14.66 -37.03 -7.19
C GLY A 127 -14.26 -36.65 -5.76
N GLY A 128 -15.20 -36.70 -4.81
CA GLY A 128 -14.95 -36.41 -3.40
C GLY A 128 -13.95 -37.34 -2.71
N ILE A 129 -13.86 -38.62 -3.10
CA ILE A 129 -12.86 -39.55 -2.53
C ILE A 129 -11.45 -39.14 -2.97
N PHE A 130 -11.27 -38.79 -4.24
CA PHE A 130 -9.96 -38.36 -4.76
C PHE A 130 -9.48 -37.08 -4.06
N VAL A 131 -10.39 -36.10 -3.88
CA VAL A 131 -10.09 -34.85 -3.17
C VAL A 131 -9.72 -35.11 -1.71
N LEU A 132 -10.44 -35.99 -1.00
CA LEU A 132 -10.10 -36.37 0.38
C LEU A 132 -8.73 -37.05 0.48
N LEU A 133 -8.40 -37.97 -0.45
CA LEU A 133 -7.09 -38.61 -0.49
C LEU A 133 -5.97 -37.59 -0.76
N LEU A 134 -6.21 -36.61 -1.63
CA LEU A 134 -5.27 -35.53 -1.91
C LEU A 134 -5.05 -34.64 -0.67
N MET A 135 -6.10 -34.33 0.10
CA MET A 135 -6.00 -33.58 1.36
C MET A 135 -5.16 -34.34 2.40
N VAL A 136 -5.43 -35.63 2.59
CA VAL A 136 -4.63 -36.48 3.49
C VAL A 136 -3.17 -36.52 3.02
N GLY A 137 -2.94 -36.61 1.71
CA GLY A 137 -1.61 -36.53 1.10
C GLY A 137 -0.89 -35.21 1.40
N CYS A 138 -1.59 -34.07 1.33
CA CYS A 138 -1.03 -32.76 1.65
C CYS A 138 -0.59 -32.66 3.12
N VAL A 139 -1.44 -33.11 4.06
CA VAL A 139 -1.12 -33.12 5.49
C VAL A 139 0.03 -34.08 5.79
N ALA A 140 0.01 -35.30 5.22
CA ALA A 140 1.07 -36.27 5.38
C ALA A 140 2.41 -35.75 4.83
N GLY A 141 2.39 -35.13 3.64
CA GLY A 141 3.55 -34.48 3.04
C GLY A 141 4.12 -33.36 3.91
N PHE A 142 3.26 -32.50 4.45
CA PHE A 142 3.66 -31.43 5.37
C PHE A 142 4.34 -31.98 6.64
N VAL A 143 3.73 -32.97 7.28
CA VAL A 143 4.26 -33.58 8.51
C VAL A 143 5.57 -34.32 8.24
N ALA A 144 5.65 -35.09 7.15
CA ALA A 144 6.86 -35.79 6.74
C ALA A 144 8.01 -34.81 6.47
N TYR A 145 7.74 -33.72 5.75
CA TYR A 145 8.74 -32.69 5.46
C TYR A 145 9.19 -31.95 6.74
N ARG A 146 8.26 -31.60 7.63
CA ARG A 146 8.59 -31.00 8.93
C ARG A 146 9.48 -31.92 9.77
N ARG A 147 9.18 -33.22 9.79
CA ARG A 147 9.99 -34.22 10.51
C ARG A 147 11.37 -34.40 9.87
N TYR A 148 11.45 -34.37 8.54
CA TYR A 148 12.71 -34.38 7.80
C TYR A 148 13.58 -33.17 8.16
N ARG A 149 13.02 -31.95 8.17
CA ARG A 149 13.75 -30.72 8.52
C ARG A 149 14.14 -30.64 9.98
N HIS A 150 13.35 -31.23 10.88
CA HIS A 150 13.75 -31.36 12.28
C HIS A 150 15.00 -32.25 12.46
N ARG A 151 15.15 -33.28 11.64
CA ARG A 151 16.33 -34.16 11.61
C ARG A 151 17.51 -33.55 10.84
N HIS A 152 17.24 -32.79 9.78
CA HIS A 152 18.24 -32.14 8.94
C HIS A 152 18.09 -30.61 9.04
N LYS A 153 18.52 -30.05 10.17
CA LYS A 153 18.47 -28.61 10.41
C LYS A 153 19.35 -27.90 9.36
N ALA A 154 18.79 -26.89 8.68
CA ALA A 154 19.62 -25.97 7.91
C ALA A 154 19.98 -24.79 8.81
N THR A 155 21.25 -24.41 8.78
CA THR A 155 21.70 -23.09 9.22
C THR A 155 21.45 -22.10 8.09
N TYR A 156 21.02 -20.89 8.45
CA TYR A 156 20.81 -19.79 7.53
C TYR A 156 21.78 -18.69 7.93
N GLU A 157 22.89 -18.57 7.22
CA GLU A 157 23.93 -17.58 7.52
C GLU A 157 23.77 -16.31 6.69
N PHE A 158 23.19 -16.41 5.49
CA PHE A 158 23.07 -15.29 4.53
C PHE A 158 21.63 -14.79 4.37
N MET A 159 20.64 -15.58 4.79
CA MET A 159 19.24 -15.25 4.56
C MET A 159 18.77 -13.98 5.29
N GLY A 160 19.37 -13.64 6.45
CA GLY A 160 19.00 -12.42 7.20
C GLY A 160 19.33 -11.14 6.44
N ASP A 161 20.56 -11.02 5.94
CA ASP A 161 21.04 -9.85 5.20
C ASP A 161 20.29 -9.73 3.85
N LEU A 162 20.08 -10.86 3.16
CA LEU A 162 19.31 -10.90 1.90
C LEU A 162 17.84 -10.54 2.11
N ALA A 163 17.21 -11.04 3.18
CA ALA A 163 15.83 -10.70 3.50
C ALA A 163 15.68 -9.21 3.83
N LEU A 164 16.63 -8.62 4.56
CA LEU A 164 16.63 -7.19 4.85
C LEU A 164 16.72 -6.37 3.54
N LEU A 165 17.67 -6.70 2.66
CA LEU A 165 17.80 -6.03 1.36
C LEU A 165 16.53 -6.13 0.53
N LEU A 166 15.91 -7.32 0.49
CA LEU A 166 14.68 -7.55 -0.25
C LEU A 166 13.51 -6.75 0.34
N VAL A 167 13.38 -6.68 1.66
CA VAL A 167 12.36 -5.87 2.33
C VAL A 167 12.54 -4.39 2.03
N LEU A 168 13.78 -3.87 2.14
CA LEU A 168 14.08 -2.47 1.83
C LEU A 168 13.79 -2.15 0.35
N LEU A 169 14.17 -3.05 -0.56
CA LEU A 169 13.89 -2.90 -1.99
C LEU A 169 12.38 -2.86 -2.26
N VAL A 170 11.63 -3.84 -1.74
CA VAL A 170 10.18 -3.93 -1.96
C VAL A 170 9.47 -2.73 -1.34
N MET A 171 9.79 -2.35 -0.10
CA MET A 171 9.20 -1.17 0.55
C MET A 171 9.56 0.13 -0.20
N GLY A 172 10.79 0.23 -0.71
CA GLY A 172 11.22 1.36 -1.53
C GLY A 172 10.43 1.48 -2.83
N LEU A 173 10.27 0.37 -3.54
CA LEU A 173 9.49 0.31 -4.78
C LEU A 173 8.01 0.62 -4.53
N VAL A 174 7.40 0.01 -3.50
CA VAL A 174 5.99 0.26 -3.13
C VAL A 174 5.78 1.73 -2.74
N GLY A 175 6.72 2.33 -1.99
CA GLY A 175 6.67 3.75 -1.66
C GLY A 175 6.71 4.62 -2.92
N LEU A 176 7.63 4.36 -3.85
CA LEU A 176 7.72 5.14 -5.09
C LEU A 176 6.50 4.96 -6.00
N THR A 177 6.02 3.73 -6.20
CA THR A 177 4.83 3.50 -7.04
C THR A 177 3.60 4.15 -6.41
N GLY A 178 3.44 4.05 -5.09
CA GLY A 178 2.40 4.73 -4.34
C GLY A 178 2.47 6.26 -4.50
N ALA A 179 3.67 6.84 -4.44
CA ALA A 179 3.87 8.27 -4.64
C ALA A 179 3.61 8.72 -6.07
N VAL A 180 4.02 7.94 -7.08
CA VAL A 180 3.76 8.26 -8.50
C VAL A 180 2.26 8.21 -8.79
N SER A 181 1.56 7.17 -8.31
CA SER A 181 0.12 7.04 -8.51
C SER A 181 -0.70 8.16 -7.87
N GLN A 182 -0.33 8.60 -6.67
CA GLN A 182 -0.99 9.74 -6.01
C GLN A 182 -0.50 11.08 -6.56
N GLY A 183 0.73 11.12 -7.08
CA GLY A 183 1.39 12.34 -7.54
C GLY A 183 0.87 12.84 -8.87
N SER A 184 0.46 11.96 -9.80
CA SER A 184 -0.17 12.39 -11.05
C SER A 184 -1.43 13.21 -10.77
N ASP A 185 -2.30 12.68 -9.94
CA ASP A 185 -3.61 13.25 -9.64
C ASP A 185 -3.46 14.60 -8.92
N VAL A 186 -2.55 14.64 -7.94
CA VAL A 186 -2.22 15.86 -7.21
C VAL A 186 -1.57 16.91 -8.12
N THR A 187 -0.69 16.51 -9.04
CA THR A 187 0.00 17.46 -9.94
C THR A 187 -0.98 18.07 -10.94
N ASP A 188 -1.86 17.25 -11.52
CA ASP A 188 -2.87 17.71 -12.46
C ASP A 188 -3.84 18.70 -11.80
N ASP A 189 -4.27 18.40 -10.59
CA ASP A 189 -5.15 19.27 -9.81
C ASP A 189 -4.46 20.56 -9.36
N LEU A 190 -3.16 20.51 -9.05
CA LEU A 190 -2.39 21.71 -8.72
C LEU A 190 -2.19 22.62 -9.94
N ALA A 191 -2.05 22.03 -11.13
CA ALA A 191 -1.86 22.76 -12.38
C ALA A 191 -3.16 23.38 -12.91
N ARG A 192 -4.29 22.67 -12.81
CA ARG A 192 -5.59 23.11 -13.32
C ARG A 192 -6.39 23.94 -12.31
N GLY A 193 -6.13 23.75 -11.02
CA GLY A 193 -6.93 24.33 -9.96
C GLY A 193 -8.25 23.58 -9.74
N PRO A 194 -9.07 24.04 -8.78
CA PRO A 194 -10.36 23.43 -8.50
C PRO A 194 -11.36 23.75 -9.61
N ILE A 195 -12.29 22.81 -9.85
CA ILE A 195 -13.40 22.99 -10.79
C ILE A 195 -14.70 23.15 -10.01
N THR A 196 -15.65 23.88 -10.59
CA THR A 196 -16.99 24.05 -10.03
C THR A 196 -18.01 23.33 -10.91
N ILE A 197 -18.77 22.42 -10.31
CA ILE A 197 -19.78 21.61 -11.00
C ILE A 197 -21.15 21.79 -10.34
N ASN A 198 -22.23 21.67 -11.12
CA ASN A 198 -23.57 21.53 -10.56
C ASN A 198 -23.84 20.03 -10.37
N ALA A 199 -24.09 19.60 -9.14
CA ALA A 199 -24.19 18.18 -8.82
C ALA A 199 -25.20 17.88 -7.71
N ILE A 200 -25.65 16.63 -7.69
CA ILE A 200 -26.42 16.04 -6.60
C ILE A 200 -25.51 15.13 -5.76
N ALA A 201 -25.59 15.26 -4.43
CA ALA A 201 -24.96 14.31 -3.53
C ALA A 201 -25.83 13.03 -3.48
N SER A 202 -25.38 11.96 -4.13
CA SER A 202 -26.20 10.76 -4.35
C SER A 202 -25.87 9.59 -3.43
N ASP A 203 -24.65 9.54 -2.88
CA ASP A 203 -24.24 8.51 -1.94
C ASP A 203 -23.23 9.06 -0.93
N VAL A 204 -23.31 8.58 0.30
CA VAL A 204 -22.44 8.96 1.41
C VAL A 204 -21.99 7.70 2.13
N GLN A 205 -20.72 7.33 1.90
CA GLN A 205 -20.12 6.16 2.51
C GLN A 205 -19.23 6.57 3.68
N GLN A 206 -19.52 6.04 4.87
CA GLN A 206 -18.67 6.23 6.04
C GLN A 206 -17.65 5.10 6.13
N ASN A 207 -16.38 5.46 6.27
CA ASN A 207 -15.28 4.53 6.42
C ASN A 207 -14.66 4.68 7.82
N HIS A 208 -14.75 3.60 8.60
CA HIS A 208 -14.18 3.52 9.94
C HIS A 208 -13.05 2.48 9.94
N PRO A 209 -11.77 2.89 9.92
CA PRO A 209 -10.63 1.97 9.93
C PRO A 209 -10.65 1.09 11.20
N ARG A 210 -10.70 -0.24 11.02
CA ARG A 210 -10.75 -1.20 12.13
C ARG A 210 -9.39 -1.84 12.43
N GLY A 211 -9.22 -2.27 13.68
CA GLY A 211 -8.05 -3.00 14.15
C GLY A 211 -6.77 -2.15 14.17
N ARG A 212 -5.65 -2.75 13.77
CA ARG A 212 -4.30 -2.14 13.87
C ARG A 212 -4.09 -0.86 13.05
N HIS A 213 -4.97 -0.55 12.10
CA HIS A 213 -4.83 0.61 11.21
C HIS A 213 -5.54 1.86 11.77
N ARG A 214 -6.34 1.74 12.83
CA ARG A 214 -7.05 2.87 13.46
C ARG A 214 -6.12 3.95 14.01
N ALA A 215 -4.89 3.59 14.38
CA ALA A 215 -3.92 4.55 14.90
C ALA A 215 -3.26 5.40 13.81
N LEU A 216 -3.35 4.98 12.54
CA LEU A 216 -2.63 5.58 11.41
C LEU A 216 -3.55 6.14 10.33
N ARG A 217 -4.87 5.95 10.45
CA ARG A 217 -5.86 6.52 9.55
C ARG A 217 -7.00 7.12 10.32
N GLN A 218 -7.45 8.28 9.84
CA GLN A 218 -8.63 8.93 10.40
C GLN A 218 -9.90 8.32 9.80
N ASP A 219 -11.00 8.44 10.55
CA ASP A 219 -12.34 8.17 10.04
C ASP A 219 -12.65 9.15 8.90
N SER A 220 -13.17 8.64 7.80
CA SER A 220 -13.46 9.44 6.61
C SER A 220 -14.85 9.15 6.06
N ILE A 221 -15.38 10.13 5.35
CA ILE A 221 -16.68 10.10 4.70
C ILE A 221 -16.43 10.39 3.23
N THR A 222 -16.78 9.43 2.38
CA THR A 222 -16.69 9.59 0.93
C THR A 222 -18.06 9.95 0.40
N VAL A 223 -18.17 11.12 -0.21
CA VAL A 223 -19.40 11.60 -0.86
C VAL A 223 -19.26 11.41 -2.37
N ARG A 224 -20.29 10.83 -2.99
CA ARG A 224 -20.42 10.76 -4.44
C ARG A 224 -21.30 11.91 -4.93
N TYR A 225 -20.75 12.68 -5.85
CA TYR A 225 -21.45 13.73 -6.57
C TYR A 225 -21.69 13.29 -8.01
N ASP A 226 -22.96 13.28 -8.42
CA ASP A 226 -23.35 13.06 -9.82
C ASP A 226 -23.60 14.43 -10.46
N SER A 227 -22.79 14.75 -11.47
CA SER A 227 -22.84 16.04 -12.20
C SER A 227 -23.95 16.06 -13.25
N GLU A 228 -24.35 17.26 -13.67
CA GLU A 228 -25.26 17.47 -14.79
C GLU A 228 -24.79 16.79 -16.10
N ASP A 229 -23.48 16.70 -16.30
CA ASP A 229 -22.86 16.05 -17.46
C ASP A 229 -22.84 14.50 -17.37
N GLY A 230 -23.48 13.91 -16.35
CA GLY A 230 -23.47 12.47 -16.10
C GLY A 230 -22.15 11.90 -15.58
N GLN A 231 -21.17 12.78 -15.28
CA GLN A 231 -19.89 12.41 -14.66
C GLN A 231 -20.04 12.22 -13.15
N ARG A 232 -19.24 11.29 -12.61
CA ARG A 232 -19.26 10.96 -11.17
C ARG A 232 -17.97 11.43 -10.52
N TYR A 233 -18.11 12.18 -9.44
CA TYR A 233 -16.98 12.69 -8.66
C TYR A 233 -17.03 12.11 -7.24
N TYR A 234 -15.87 11.68 -6.74
CA TYR A 234 -15.74 11.13 -5.40
C TYR A 234 -14.89 12.06 -4.57
N VAL A 235 -15.42 12.45 -3.42
CA VAL A 235 -14.77 13.39 -2.54
C VAL A 235 -14.63 12.76 -1.17
N THR A 236 -13.42 12.73 -0.61
CA THR A 236 -13.16 12.13 0.69
C THR A 236 -12.89 13.21 1.72
N ILE A 237 -13.71 13.25 2.76
CA ILE A 237 -13.68 14.26 3.82
C ILE A 237 -13.41 13.55 5.15
N SER A 238 -12.57 14.11 6.00
CA SER A 238 -12.35 13.58 7.35
C SER A 238 -13.61 13.75 8.18
N GLN A 239 -13.87 12.82 9.10
CA GLN A 239 -15.02 12.93 9.99
C GLN A 239 -14.96 14.21 10.86
N ALA A 240 -13.76 14.74 11.12
CA ALA A 240 -13.60 15.98 11.89
C ALA A 240 -14.10 17.21 11.11
N ASP A 241 -13.90 17.24 9.80
CA ASP A 241 -14.28 18.36 8.93
C ASP A 241 -15.69 18.20 8.34
N TRP A 242 -16.31 17.03 8.50
CA TRP A 242 -17.65 16.74 7.99
C TRP A 242 -18.72 17.76 8.41
N PRO A 243 -18.80 18.21 9.68
CA PRO A 243 -19.81 19.20 10.08
C PRO A 243 -19.67 20.53 9.33
N GLU A 244 -18.46 20.88 8.89
CA GLU A 244 -18.23 22.09 8.11
C GLU A 244 -18.68 21.92 6.65
N ALA A 245 -18.40 20.77 6.04
CA ALA A 245 -18.87 20.44 4.69
C ALA A 245 -20.41 20.46 4.60
N VAL A 246 -21.10 19.85 5.58
CA VAL A 246 -22.57 19.85 5.65
C VAL A 246 -23.13 21.27 5.79
N ARG A 247 -22.51 22.12 6.63
CA ARG A 247 -22.92 23.53 6.78
C ARG A 247 -22.83 24.29 5.46
N GLN A 248 -21.78 24.06 4.67
CA GLN A 248 -21.62 24.72 3.37
C GLN A 248 -22.66 24.25 2.36
N GLN A 249 -23.01 22.96 2.40
CA GLN A 249 -24.08 22.40 1.55
C GLN A 249 -25.48 22.83 2.00
N ASN A 250 -25.64 23.32 3.23
CA ASN A 250 -26.89 23.85 3.81
C ASN A 250 -28.07 22.86 3.70
N ASP A 251 -27.80 21.57 3.94
CA ASP A 251 -28.73 20.44 3.80
C ASP A 251 -29.44 20.33 2.43
N GLN A 252 -28.90 20.98 1.39
CA GLN A 252 -29.48 20.93 0.05
C GLN A 252 -28.97 19.72 -0.74
N ILE A 253 -29.91 19.03 -1.37
CA ILE A 253 -29.65 17.89 -2.25
C ILE A 253 -28.93 18.34 -3.53
N PHE A 254 -29.31 19.51 -4.07
CA PHE A 254 -28.72 20.11 -5.27
C PHE A 254 -27.74 21.20 -4.87
N SER A 255 -26.48 21.04 -5.25
CA SER A 255 -25.44 21.99 -4.89
C SER A 255 -24.48 22.24 -6.03
N ARG A 256 -23.99 23.48 -6.10
CA ARG A 256 -22.85 23.84 -6.90
C ARG A 256 -21.61 23.58 -6.06
N VAL A 257 -20.85 22.55 -6.42
CA VAL A 257 -19.72 22.04 -5.65
C VAL A 257 -18.42 22.41 -6.35
N THR A 258 -17.50 23.02 -5.60
CA THR A 258 -16.14 23.27 -6.04
C THR A 258 -15.23 22.22 -5.43
N LEU A 259 -14.50 21.50 -6.27
CA LEU A 259 -13.67 20.37 -5.85
C LEU A 259 -12.43 20.22 -6.74
N TYR A 260 -11.46 19.46 -6.24
CA TYR A 260 -10.35 18.96 -7.03
C TYR A 260 -10.68 17.53 -7.52
N PRO A 261 -10.85 17.32 -8.84
CA PRO A 261 -11.51 16.13 -9.38
C PRO A 261 -10.67 14.85 -9.26
N ASN A 262 -9.35 14.93 -9.38
CA ASN A 262 -8.50 13.74 -9.38
C ASN A 262 -8.08 13.35 -7.96
N SER A 263 -7.76 14.34 -7.13
CA SER A 263 -7.37 14.18 -5.73
C SER A 263 -8.56 13.97 -4.79
N GLY A 264 -9.79 14.25 -5.25
CA GLY A 264 -11.04 14.02 -4.52
C GLY A 264 -11.19 14.91 -3.29
N ILE A 265 -10.80 16.19 -3.40
CA ILE A 265 -10.81 17.15 -2.29
C ILE A 265 -11.99 18.11 -2.45
N PHE A 266 -12.77 18.25 -1.37
CA PHE A 266 -13.86 19.22 -1.27
C PHE A 266 -13.29 20.62 -1.02
N VAL A 267 -13.72 21.63 -1.76
CA VAL A 267 -13.32 23.03 -1.50
C VAL A 267 -14.46 23.83 -0.90
N GLU A 268 -15.57 23.92 -1.62
CA GLU A 268 -16.77 24.63 -1.17
C GLU A 268 -18.03 24.08 -1.83
N ALA A 269 -19.19 24.33 -1.22
CA ALA A 269 -20.49 24.09 -1.83
C ALA A 269 -21.39 25.31 -1.67
N GLN A 270 -22.23 25.55 -2.67
CA GLN A 270 -23.24 26.60 -2.69
C GLN A 270 -24.60 26.04 -3.14
N PRO A 271 -25.72 26.62 -2.68
CA PRO A 271 -27.07 26.26 -3.14
C PRO A 271 -27.22 26.32 -4.68
N TRP A 272 -27.77 25.27 -5.28
CA TRP A 272 -28.17 25.29 -6.69
C TRP A 272 -29.70 25.31 -6.82
N ALA A 273 -30.27 26.52 -6.86
CA ALA A 273 -31.71 26.75 -6.83
C ALA A 273 -32.48 26.10 -8.01
N GLU A 274 -31.85 25.97 -9.17
CA GLU A 274 -32.47 25.41 -10.39
C GLU A 274 -32.22 23.90 -10.55
N GLY A 275 -31.47 23.27 -9.63
CA GLY A 275 -31.01 21.89 -9.79
C GLY A 275 -32.12 20.86 -9.92
N ALA A 276 -33.22 21.03 -9.19
CA ALA A 276 -34.37 20.14 -9.28
C ALA A 276 -35.06 20.16 -10.66
N GLN A 277 -34.99 21.29 -11.38
CA GLN A 277 -35.57 21.43 -12.72
C GLN A 277 -34.65 20.86 -13.79
N VAL A 278 -33.34 21.09 -13.66
CA VAL A 278 -32.33 20.64 -14.64
C VAL A 278 -32.05 19.14 -14.53
N MET A 279 -32.08 18.58 -13.31
CA MET A 279 -31.82 17.16 -13.08
C MET A 279 -33.07 16.26 -13.19
N ALA A 280 -34.25 16.82 -13.49
CA ALA A 280 -35.50 16.07 -13.55
C ALA A 280 -35.42 14.82 -14.46
N ASP A 281 -34.80 14.96 -15.63
CA ASP A 281 -34.64 13.86 -16.61
C ASP A 281 -33.57 12.83 -16.19
N HIS A 282 -32.62 13.20 -15.32
CA HIS A 282 -31.55 12.33 -14.83
C HIS A 282 -31.90 11.60 -13.53
N LEU A 283 -32.83 12.14 -12.73
CA LEU A 283 -33.30 11.54 -11.48
C LEU A 283 -34.09 10.25 -11.71
N GLU A 284 -34.84 10.14 -12.82
CA GLU A 284 -35.56 8.90 -13.19
C GLU A 284 -34.61 7.70 -13.43
N VAL A 285 -33.34 7.96 -13.75
CA VAL A 285 -32.32 6.93 -13.99
C VAL A 285 -31.52 6.60 -12.72
N LEU A 286 -31.39 7.55 -11.79
CA LEU A 286 -30.58 7.39 -10.57
C LEU A 286 -31.37 6.79 -9.39
N LEU A 287 -32.70 6.87 -9.42
CA LEU A 287 -33.61 6.28 -8.44
C LEU A 287 -34.58 5.30 -9.14
N PRO A 288 -34.13 4.09 -9.54
CA PRO A 288 -35.08 3.04 -9.88
C PRO A 288 -35.76 2.57 -8.58
N ASP A 289 -37.09 2.51 -8.60
CA ASP A 289 -37.95 2.04 -7.50
C ASP A 289 -37.42 0.81 -6.73
#